data_AF-A0A532TI20-F1
#
_entry.id   AF-A0A532TI20-F1
#
_cell.length_a   1.000
_cell.length_b   1.000
_cell.length_c   1.000
_cell.angle_alpha   90.00
_cell.angle_beta   90.00
_cell.angle_gamma   90.00
#
_symmetry.space_group_name_H-M   'P 1'
#
loop_
_entity.id
_entity.type
_entity.pdbx_description
1 polymer ?
#
loop_
_entity_poly.entity_id
_entity_poly.type
_entity_poly.pdbx_seq_one_letter_code
_entity_poly.pdbx_strand_id
1 'polypeptide(L)' 'MPLRFNFCPICNEKITFRIEMDDIDSRQYPAPVYIVCKSCKKLSTFYVDSLLRVSYKERDKKPGGIKTIETS' A
#
# COMPACT_ATOMS: atom_id res chain seq x y z
N MET A 1 -16.86 -10.19 3.77
CA MET A 1 -16.00 -9.56 4.80
C MET A 1 -15.07 -8.58 4.12
N PRO A 2 -14.98 -7.30 4.51
CA PRO A 2 -13.98 -6.42 3.90
C PRO A 2 -12.60 -6.94 4.27
N LEU A 3 -11.83 -7.37 3.27
CA LEU A 3 -10.43 -7.77 3.42
C LEU A 3 -9.68 -6.57 4.00
N ARG A 4 -9.39 -6.59 5.30
CA ARG A 4 -8.58 -5.56 5.93
C ARG A 4 -7.13 -5.88 5.60
N PHE A 5 -6.52 -5.08 4.73
CA PHE A 5 -5.10 -5.19 4.39
C PHE A 5 -4.21 -4.50 5.44
N ASN A 6 -4.58 -4.59 6.72
CA ASN A 6 -3.90 -3.96 7.85
C ASN A 6 -2.71 -4.79 8.37
N PHE A 7 -2.14 -5.66 7.53
CA PHE A 7 -1.01 -6.52 7.88
C PHE A 7 0.05 -6.46 6.80
N CYS A 8 1.31 -6.37 7.20
CA CYS A 8 2.45 -6.43 6.28
C CYS A 8 2.47 -7.81 5.59
N PRO A 9 2.56 -7.89 4.25
CA PRO A 9 2.59 -9.18 3.55
C PRO A 9 3.88 -9.98 3.79
N ILE A 10 4.87 -9.42 4.49
CA ILE A 10 6.19 -10.02 4.71
C ILE A 10 6.38 -10.49 6.16
N CYS A 11 6.21 -9.61 7.15
CA CYS A 11 6.33 -9.99 8.56
C CYS A 11 4.99 -10.31 9.24
N ASN A 12 3.87 -10.12 8.53
CA ASN A 12 2.51 -10.31 9.05
C ASN A 12 2.17 -9.47 10.29
N GLU A 13 2.96 -8.44 10.58
CA GLU A 13 2.65 -7.48 11.63
C GLU A 13 1.54 -6.51 11.21
N LYS A 14 0.79 -6.05 12.20
CA LYS A 14 -0.26 -5.05 12.00
C LYS A 14 0.38 -3.73 11.60
N ILE A 15 -0.03 -3.19 10.46
CA ILE A 15 0.44 -1.91 9.94
C ILE A 15 -0.71 -0.93 9.81
N THR A 16 -0.43 0.33 10.13
CA THR A 16 -1.36 1.44 9.93
C THR A 16 -0.67 2.47 9.04
N PHE A 17 -1.36 2.91 8.01
CA PHE A 17 -0.89 3.91 7.07
C PHE A 17 -2.08 4.74 6.60
N ARG A 18 -1.81 5.95 6.13
CA ARG A 18 -2.80 6.87 5.58
C ARG A 18 -2.43 7.11 4.11
N ILE A 19 -3.42 7.01 3.23
CA ILE A 19 -3.26 7.24 1.80
C ILE A 19 -4.16 8.42 1.46
N GLU A 20 -3.56 9.45 0.89
CA GLU A 20 -4.26 10.64 0.39
C GLU A 20 -4.27 10.62 -1.15
N MET A 21 -5.14 11.41 -1.79
CA MET A 21 -5.24 11.42 -3.26
C MET A 21 -3.93 11.88 -3.92
N ASP A 22 -3.14 12.71 -3.24
CA ASP A 22 -1.80 13.14 -3.69
C ASP A 22 -0.74 12.02 -3.65
N ASP A 23 -1.02 10.91 -2.96
CA ASP A 23 -0.10 9.79 -2.86
C ASP A 23 -0.27 8.77 -4.00
N ILE A 24 -1.32 8.92 -4.82
CA ILE A 24 -1.73 7.97 -5.85
C ILE A 24 -1.77 8.61 -7.23
N ASP A 25 -1.50 7.82 -8.27
CA ASP A 25 -1.76 8.26 -9.64
C ASP A 25 -3.26 8.12 -9.94
N SER A 26 -4.00 9.23 -9.92
CA SER A 26 -5.43 9.22 -10.24
C SER A 26 -5.72 8.86 -11.71
N ARG A 27 -4.70 8.75 -12.57
CA ARG A 27 -4.83 8.33 -13.97
C ARG A 27 -4.74 6.83 -14.16
N GLN A 28 -4.27 6.09 -13.14
CA GLN A 28 -4.07 4.64 -13.23
C GLN A 28 -4.75 3.95 -12.04
N TYR A 29 -5.84 3.23 -12.30
CA TYR A 29 -6.50 2.38 -11.32
C TYR A 29 -6.43 0.89 -11.70
N PRO A 30 -6.20 -0.01 -10.74
CA PRO A 30 -5.87 0.26 -9.34
C PRO A 30 -4.46 0.88 -9.21
N ALA A 31 -4.35 1.95 -8.43
CA ALA A 31 -3.13 2.74 -8.30
C ALA A 31 -2.15 2.02 -7.36
N PRO A 32 -0.92 1.72 -7.79
CA PRO A 32 0.10 1.17 -6.91
C PRO A 32 0.61 2.24 -5.93
N VAL A 33 0.76 1.86 -4.66
CA VAL A 33 1.32 2.67 -3.58
C VAL A 33 2.38 1.86 -2.89
N TYR A 34 3.58 2.40 -2.72
CA TYR A 34 4.61 1.68 -1.99
C TYR A 34 4.44 1.93 -0.50
N ILE A 35 4.40 0.86 0.28
CA ILE A 35 4.29 0.92 1.72
C ILE A 35 5.50 0.23 2.32
N VAL A 36 6.26 0.96 3.14
CA VAL A 36 7.39 0.44 3.89
C VAL A 36 6.93 0.12 5.30
N CYS A 37 7.01 -1.15 5.65
CA CYS A 37 6.69 -1.58 7.01
C CYS A 37 7.83 -1.21 7.95
N LYS A 38 7.51 -0.52 9.05
CA LYS A 38 8.49 -0.07 10.06
C LYS A 38 9.25 -1.22 10.71
N SER A 39 8.59 -2.34 10.96
CA SER A 39 9.15 -3.47 11.70
C SER A 39 10.15 -4.29 10.88
N CYS A 40 9.78 -4.64 9.64
CA CYS A 40 10.68 -5.40 8.77
C CYS A 40 11.53 -4.51 7.84
N LYS A 41 11.26 -3.20 7.80
CA LYS A 41 11.86 -2.22 6.87
C LYS A 41 11.79 -2.63 5.40
N LYS A 42 10.87 -3.54 5.07
CA LYS A 42 10.67 -4.01 3.70
C LYS A 42 9.54 -3.24 3.05
N LEU A 43 9.74 -2.96 1.78
CA LEU A 43 8.78 -2.31 0.91
C LEU A 43 7.81 -3.36 0.37
N SER A 44 6.55 -2.99 0.22
CA SER A 44 5.50 -3.79 -0.40
C SER A 44 4.63 -2.87 -1.24
N THR A 45 4.05 -3.39 -2.31
CA THR A 45 3.16 -2.59 -3.17
C THR A 45 1.72 -2.86 -2.79
N PHE A 46 0.97 -1.81 -2.49
CA PHE A 46 -0.46 -1.87 -2.18
C PHE A 46 -1.21 -1.20 -3.31
N TYR A 47 -2.22 -1.88 -3.83
CA TYR A 47 -3.03 -1.38 -4.92
C TYR A 47 -4.30 -0.80 -4.36
N VAL A 48 -4.56 0.46 -4.64
CA VAL A 48 -5.76 1.17 -4.17
C VAL A 48 -6.69 1.53 -5.31
N ASP A 49 -7.98 1.49 -5.01
CA ASP A 49 -9.02 1.94 -5.94
C ASP A 49 -9.25 3.46 -5.84
N SER A 50 -10.09 3.98 -6.73
CA SER A 50 -10.62 5.35 -6.77
C SER A 50 -11.23 5.83 -5.45
N LEU A 51 -11.71 4.91 -4.61
CA LEU A 51 -12.24 5.20 -3.27
C LEU A 51 -11.16 5.15 -2.16
N LEU A 52 -9.87 5.13 -2.52
CA LEU A 52 -8.73 4.99 -1.60
C LEU A 52 -8.77 3.71 -0.74
N ARG A 53 -9.47 2.68 -1.23
CA ARG A 53 -9.56 1.38 -0.58
C ARG A 53 -8.48 0.49 -1.15
N VAL A 54 -7.73 -0.19 -0.28
CA VAL A 54 -6.78 -1.20 -0.71
C VAL A 54 -7.55 -2.39 -1.29
N SER A 55 -7.30 -2.69 -2.56
CA SER A 55 -7.88 -3.81 -3.30
C SER A 55 -7.06 -5.08 -3.14
N TYR A 56 -5.73 -4.98 -3.22
CA TYR A 56 -4.80 -6.09 -2.98
C TYR A 56 -3.39 -5.57 -2.65
N LYS A 57 -2.51 -6.49 -2.24
CA LYS A 57 -1.12 -6.20 -1.87
C LYS A 57 -0.17 -7.22 -2.46
N GLU A 58 1.00 -6.77 -2.88
CA GLU A 58 2.11 -7.57 -3.38
C GLU A 58 3.37 -7.33 -2.55
N ARG A 59 4.23 -8.35 -2.49
CA ARG A 59 5.51 -8.28 -1.76
C ARG A 59 6.59 -7.52 -2.51
N ASP A 60 6.47 -7.46 -3.84
CA ASP A 60 7.48 -6.87 -4.73
C ASP A 60 7.17 -5.41 -5.05
N LYS A 61 8.21 -4.66 -5.41
CA LYS A 61 8.08 -3.28 -5.91
C LYS A 61 7.64 -3.32 -7.37
N LYS A 62 6.39 -2.95 -7.65
CA LYS A 62 5.87 -2.86 -9.03
C LYS A 62 5.94 -1.43 -9.55
N PRO A 63 6.33 -1.21 -10.81
CA PRO A 63 6.38 0.14 -11.38
C PRO A 63 5.00 0.81 -11.38
N GLY A 64 4.98 2.13 -11.24
CA GLY A 64 3.77 2.96 -11.27
C GLY A 64 3.45 3.65 -9.95
N GLY A 65 4.05 3.21 -8.82
CA GLY A 65 3.84 3.91 -7.55
C GLY A 65 4.52 5.27 -7.55
N ILE A 66 3.77 6.32 -7.22
CA ILE A 66 4.29 7.69 -7.16
C ILE A 66 5.03 7.92 -5.83
N LYS A 67 4.50 7.38 -4.73
CA LYS A 67 4.99 7.67 -3.39
C LYS A 67 5.27 6.42 -2.58
N THR A 68 6.24 6.57 -1.68
CA THR A 68 6.54 5.60 -0.63
C THR A 68 6.03 6.12 0.70
N ILE A 69 5.14 5.36 1.34
CA ILE A 69 4.51 5.69 2.62
C ILE A 69 5.11 4.78 3.69
N GLU A 70 5.55 5.37 4.79
CA GLU A 70 6.00 4.62 5.96
C GLU A 70 4.82 4.32 6.88
N THR A 71 4.76 3.10 7.41
CA THR A 71 3.73 2.70 8.37
C THR A 71 4.10 3.18 9.78
N SER A 72 3.11 3.65 10.56
CA SER A 72 3.32 4.09 11.96
C SER A 72 3.39 2.95 12.96
#